data_AF-A0A972TEE5-F1
#
_entry.id   AF-A0A972TEE5-F1
#
_cell.length_a   1.000
_cell.length_b   1.000
_cell.length_c   1.000
_cell.angle_alpha   90.00
_cell.angle_beta   90.00
_cell.angle_gamma   90.00
#
_symmetry.space_group_name_H-M   'P 1'
#
loop_
_entity.id
_entity.type
_entity.pdbx_description
1 polymer ?
#
loop_
_entity_poly.entity_id
_entity_poly.type
_entity_poly.pdbx_seq_one_letter_code
_entity_poly.pdbx_strand_id
1 'polypeptide(L)'
;FHSSFMTKVNEIAEKYGVDKRELVINVSLKDRMSPSEKLIKEEARKIKEKKKSGLKKAFVIKRIHADFVDTVSPQKTTLRNVIKQISSVSRKTGKLGVLNIASSQERKNKGLWVSPFIQDSFSYIVGTAEVSDIAHMRKIAHEADGVIDYILFDTTYEIKIKGSPLNVMRKYLKETEVILYNDYRAWINTVAREICQLSGNPSGLKIAVFGDLTYTLNTALILSEAGSSVTLHVDEKEIFKEGALKPFLRKGMKLSLQTDALIASRKKNILVGFSPGRCCITRYMAKEMRNNGIIIDAGLGSIHKDVISYAHRKNIKVIRVDMRPIIAGEITSSLGVKQLVGSHIGRKKIGGKTVVSGGFIGRKGDIVVESVKSPTKVIGIARGDGSVEYRNFGRHKKDIEKIENEILRAKVTLKD
;
A
#
# COMPACT_ATOMS: atom_id res chain seq x y z
N PHE A 1 -23.20 -20.99 -26.03
CA PHE A 1 -24.20 -19.91 -25.90
C PHE A 1 -24.54 -19.42 -27.30
N HIS A 2 -25.73 -19.77 -27.80
CA HIS A 2 -26.11 -19.52 -29.18
C HIS A 2 -26.48 -18.04 -29.40
N SER A 3 -26.17 -17.48 -30.57
CA SER A 3 -26.42 -16.07 -30.91
C SER A 3 -27.90 -15.67 -30.80
N SER A 4 -28.81 -16.63 -30.95
CA SER A 4 -30.27 -16.46 -30.81
C SER A 4 -30.71 -16.00 -29.41
N PHE A 5 -29.91 -16.21 -28.36
CA PHE A 5 -30.23 -15.77 -27.00
C PHE A 5 -29.65 -14.39 -26.65
N MET A 6 -28.80 -13.83 -27.52
CA MET A 6 -28.11 -12.57 -27.24
C MET A 6 -29.05 -11.37 -27.19
N THR A 7 -30.12 -11.37 -27.98
CA THR A 7 -31.14 -10.29 -27.95
C THR A 7 -31.79 -10.21 -26.56
N LYS A 8 -32.24 -11.35 -26.02
CA LYS A 8 -32.84 -11.43 -24.67
C LYS A 8 -31.85 -11.08 -23.56
N VAL A 9 -30.60 -11.54 -23.69
CA VAL A 9 -29.55 -11.20 -22.72
C VAL A 9 -29.23 -9.72 -22.73
N ASN A 10 -29.20 -9.07 -23.90
CA ASN A 10 -28.96 -7.63 -24.01
C ASN A 10 -30.11 -6.82 -23.37
N GLU A 11 -31.36 -7.15 -23.68
CA GLU A 11 -32.54 -6.49 -23.09
C GLU A 11 -32.56 -6.60 -21.56
N ILE A 12 -32.28 -7.80 -21.03
CA ILE A 12 -32.25 -8.03 -19.58
C ILE A 12 -31.02 -7.36 -18.95
N ALA A 13 -29.86 -7.39 -19.59
CA ALA A 13 -28.67 -6.71 -19.09
C ALA A 13 -28.90 -5.21 -18.94
N GLU A 14 -29.52 -4.58 -19.94
CA GLU A 14 -29.86 -3.17 -19.94
C GLU A 14 -30.92 -2.84 -18.88
N LYS A 15 -32.02 -3.62 -18.83
CA LYS A 15 -33.08 -3.47 -17.82
C LYS A 15 -32.56 -3.54 -16.38
N TYR A 16 -31.60 -4.42 -16.11
CA TYR A 16 -31.05 -4.60 -14.77
C TYR A 16 -29.82 -3.72 -14.49
N GLY A 17 -29.23 -3.07 -15.50
CA GLY A 17 -28.01 -2.27 -15.38
C GLY A 17 -26.77 -3.13 -15.09
N VAL A 18 -26.66 -4.31 -15.70
CA VAL A 18 -25.57 -5.27 -15.47
C VAL A 18 -24.74 -5.47 -16.73
N ASP A 19 -23.48 -5.88 -16.57
CA ASP A 19 -22.60 -6.10 -17.73
C ASP A 19 -23.06 -7.34 -18.52
N LYS A 20 -23.30 -7.17 -19.82
CA LYS A 20 -23.82 -8.25 -20.67
C LYS A 20 -22.87 -9.45 -20.75
N ARG A 21 -21.55 -9.25 -20.73
CA ARG A 21 -20.58 -10.35 -20.82
C ARG A 21 -20.57 -11.12 -19.51
N GLU A 22 -20.61 -10.42 -18.38
CA GLU A 22 -20.74 -11.04 -17.06
C GLU A 22 -22.04 -11.86 -16.95
N LEU A 23 -23.15 -11.33 -17.48
CA LEU A 23 -24.42 -12.06 -17.53
C LEU A 23 -24.34 -13.32 -18.40
N VAL A 24 -23.75 -13.23 -19.61
CA VAL A 24 -23.54 -14.39 -20.49
C VAL A 24 -22.70 -15.46 -19.79
N ILE A 25 -21.61 -15.09 -19.11
CA ILE A 25 -20.74 -16.04 -18.40
C ILE A 25 -21.53 -16.77 -17.31
N ASN A 26 -22.23 -16.03 -16.44
CA ASN A 26 -22.96 -16.63 -15.32
C ASN A 26 -24.11 -17.53 -15.78
N VAL A 27 -24.85 -17.14 -16.82
CA VAL A 27 -25.90 -17.97 -17.40
C VAL A 27 -25.29 -19.22 -18.06
N SER A 28 -24.19 -19.07 -18.80
CA SER A 28 -23.48 -20.19 -19.46
C SER A 28 -22.90 -21.22 -18.49
N LEU A 29 -22.66 -20.84 -17.23
CA LEU A 29 -22.23 -21.79 -16.20
C LEU A 29 -23.36 -22.72 -15.75
N LYS A 30 -24.62 -22.32 -15.93
CA LYS A 30 -25.80 -23.07 -15.51
C LYS A 30 -26.50 -23.77 -16.67
N ASP A 31 -26.60 -23.09 -17.81
CA ASP A 31 -27.19 -23.64 -19.02
C ASP A 31 -26.50 -23.04 -20.25
N ARG A 32 -25.84 -23.91 -21.01
CA ARG A 32 -25.06 -23.54 -22.21
C ARG A 32 -25.88 -23.60 -23.50
N MET A 33 -27.01 -24.31 -23.47
CA MET A 33 -27.73 -24.78 -24.65
C MET A 33 -29.01 -23.96 -24.88
N SER A 34 -29.85 -23.79 -23.86
CA SER A 34 -31.13 -23.09 -24.00
C SER A 34 -31.59 -22.40 -22.71
N PRO A 35 -30.86 -21.39 -22.24
CA PRO A 35 -31.17 -20.73 -20.97
C PRO A 35 -32.54 -20.07 -21.01
N SER A 36 -33.39 -20.43 -20.03
CA SER A 36 -34.70 -19.81 -19.87
C SER A 36 -34.58 -18.32 -19.50
N GLU A 37 -35.58 -17.53 -19.88
CA GLU A 37 -35.62 -16.10 -19.52
C GLU A 37 -35.64 -15.88 -18.00
N LYS A 38 -36.26 -16.81 -17.27
CA LYS A 38 -36.28 -16.82 -15.80
C LYS A 38 -34.86 -16.95 -15.23
N LEU A 39 -34.06 -17.86 -15.78
CA LEU A 39 -32.66 -18.04 -15.38
C LEU A 39 -31.81 -16.79 -15.65
N ILE A 40 -31.99 -16.16 -16.83
CA ILE A 40 -31.25 -14.94 -17.19
C ILE A 40 -31.62 -13.79 -16.25
N LYS A 41 -32.91 -13.60 -15.93
CA LYS A 41 -33.36 -12.58 -14.95
C LYS A 41 -32.85 -12.85 -13.54
N GLU A 42 -32.83 -14.11 -13.11
CA GLU A 42 -32.34 -14.49 -11.79
C GLU A 42 -30.84 -14.20 -11.63
N GLU A 43 -30.03 -14.54 -12.63
CA GLU A 43 -28.60 -14.23 -12.62
C GLU A 43 -28.32 -12.73 -12.75
N ALA A 44 -29.09 -12.00 -13.56
CA ALA A 44 -29.00 -10.54 -13.64
C ALA A 44 -29.30 -9.87 -12.28
N ARG A 45 -30.32 -10.37 -11.57
CA ARG A 45 -30.66 -9.90 -10.21
C ARG A 45 -29.52 -10.22 -9.23
N LYS A 46 -28.94 -11.41 -9.27
CA LYS A 46 -27.80 -11.79 -8.43
C LYS A 46 -26.56 -10.94 -8.70
N ILE A 47 -26.26 -10.61 -9.97
CA ILE A 47 -25.14 -9.72 -10.33
C ILE A 47 -25.39 -8.31 -9.78
N LYS A 48 -26.63 -7.80 -9.91
CA LYS A 48 -27.03 -6.49 -9.37
C LYS A 48 -26.96 -6.45 -7.84
N GLU A 49 -27.44 -7.49 -7.17
CA GLU A 49 -27.35 -7.65 -5.72
C GLU A 49 -25.89 -7.78 -5.27
N LYS A 50 -25.05 -8.54 -6.00
CA LYS A 50 -23.60 -8.62 -5.76
C LYS A 50 -22.87 -7.30 -5.95
N LYS A 51 -23.30 -6.43 -6.89
CA LYS A 51 -22.77 -5.07 -7.04
C LYS A 51 -23.21 -4.16 -5.90
N LYS A 52 -24.48 -4.24 -5.48
CA LYS A 52 -24.98 -3.51 -4.29
C LYS A 52 -24.32 -3.98 -2.99
N SER A 53 -24.05 -5.28 -2.86
CA SER A 53 -23.30 -5.87 -1.75
C SER A 53 -21.79 -5.82 -1.95
N GLY A 54 -21.31 -5.40 -3.13
CA GLY A 54 -19.90 -5.31 -3.52
C GLY A 54 -19.17 -4.17 -2.80
N LEU A 55 -19.92 -3.18 -2.31
CA LEU A 55 -19.50 -2.22 -1.29
C LEU A 55 -19.20 -2.88 0.07
N LYS A 56 -19.48 -4.18 0.22
CA LYS A 56 -19.17 -5.03 1.40
C LYS A 56 -18.29 -6.23 1.03
N LYS A 57 -17.36 -6.13 0.07
CA LYS A 57 -16.32 -7.17 -0.04
C LYS A 57 -15.43 -7.10 1.21
N ALA A 58 -15.65 -8.04 2.13
CA ALA A 58 -14.63 -8.38 3.11
C ALA A 58 -13.34 -8.71 2.35
N PHE A 59 -12.25 -8.03 2.71
CA PHE A 59 -10.90 -8.32 2.23
C PHE A 59 -10.53 -9.76 2.59
N VAL A 60 -10.82 -10.71 1.71
CA VAL A 60 -10.26 -12.06 1.82
C VAL A 60 -8.96 -12.03 1.05
N ILE A 61 -7.86 -11.87 1.77
CA ILE A 61 -6.51 -12.07 1.24
C ILE A 61 -6.42 -13.55 0.85
N LYS A 62 -6.68 -13.87 -0.41
CA LYS A 62 -6.38 -15.20 -0.96
C LYS A 62 -4.86 -15.37 -0.93
N ARG A 63 -4.41 -16.61 -0.68
CA ARG A 63 -2.99 -17.04 -0.65
C ARG A 63 -2.17 -16.23 -1.64
N ILE A 64 -1.21 -15.47 -1.12
CA ILE A 64 -0.25 -14.69 -1.89
C ILE A 64 0.55 -15.66 -2.77
N HIS A 65 0.25 -15.70 -4.07
CA HIS A 65 1.20 -16.13 -5.10
C HIS A 65 1.67 -14.85 -5.77
N ALA A 66 2.92 -14.47 -5.49
CA ALA A 66 3.54 -13.29 -6.08
C ALA A 66 4.36 -13.74 -7.29
N ASP A 67 3.72 -13.88 -8.44
CA ASP A 67 4.41 -13.94 -9.72
C ASP A 67 4.56 -12.50 -10.22
N PHE A 68 5.78 -11.95 -10.11
CA PHE A 68 6.08 -10.64 -10.69
C PHE A 68 6.27 -10.81 -12.20
N VAL A 69 5.25 -10.44 -12.97
CA VAL A 69 5.33 -10.43 -14.44
C VAL A 69 5.32 -8.99 -14.91
N ASP A 70 6.44 -8.53 -15.46
CA ASP A 70 6.49 -7.26 -16.20
C ASP A 70 5.88 -7.52 -17.60
N THR A 71 4.65 -7.06 -17.83
CA THR A 71 4.01 -7.21 -19.15
C THR A 71 4.18 -5.95 -20.01
N VAL A 72 4.92 -6.13 -21.12
CA VAL A 72 4.85 -5.46 -22.45
C VAL A 72 5.87 -4.34 -22.82
N SER A 73 6.35 -4.53 -24.07
CA SER A 73 7.23 -3.81 -25.02
C SER A 73 7.11 -2.27 -25.15
N PRO A 74 8.21 -1.58 -25.54
CA PRO A 74 8.28 -0.13 -25.70
C PRO A 74 7.55 0.36 -26.96
N GLN A 75 6.27 0.71 -26.83
CA GLN A 75 5.61 1.70 -27.70
C GLN A 75 5.46 3.03 -26.95
N LYS A 76 5.10 4.11 -27.65
CA LYS A 76 4.76 5.41 -27.02
C LYS A 76 3.63 5.21 -26.00
N THR A 77 4.01 5.04 -24.75
CA THR A 77 3.07 4.81 -23.64
C THR A 77 2.32 6.10 -23.35
N THR A 78 1.01 6.08 -23.56
CA THR A 78 0.12 7.16 -23.14
C THR A 78 -0.52 6.81 -21.80
N LEU A 79 -0.87 7.82 -21.00
CA LEU A 79 -1.60 7.65 -19.75
C LEU A 79 -2.86 6.78 -19.94
N ARG A 80 -3.66 7.08 -20.96
CA ARG A 80 -4.86 6.33 -21.33
C ARG A 80 -4.58 4.86 -21.60
N ASN A 81 -3.46 4.53 -22.25
CA ASN A 81 -3.09 3.14 -22.53
C ASN A 81 -2.75 2.39 -21.24
N VAL A 82 -1.99 3.01 -20.35
CA VAL A 82 -1.64 2.39 -19.05
C VAL A 82 -2.87 2.20 -18.19
N ILE A 83 -3.74 3.20 -18.08
CA ILE A 83 -5.00 3.09 -17.34
C ILE A 83 -5.88 1.96 -17.89
N LYS A 84 -5.99 1.84 -19.22
CA LYS A 84 -6.70 0.73 -19.86
C LYS A 84 -6.05 -0.62 -19.57
N GLN A 85 -4.73 -0.70 -19.57
CA GLN A 85 -3.99 -1.93 -19.25
C GLN A 85 -4.23 -2.34 -17.80
N ILE A 86 -4.07 -1.42 -16.84
CA ILE A 86 -4.37 -1.65 -15.41
C ILE A 86 -5.77 -2.23 -15.30
N SER A 87 -6.77 -1.54 -15.86
CA SER A 87 -8.17 -1.91 -15.78
C SER A 87 -8.51 -3.24 -16.45
N SER A 88 -7.85 -3.55 -17.57
CA SER A 88 -8.02 -4.82 -18.27
C SER A 88 -7.44 -5.98 -17.45
N VAL A 89 -6.21 -5.82 -16.94
CA VAL A 89 -5.54 -6.89 -16.18
C VAL A 89 -6.18 -7.08 -14.81
N SER A 90 -6.56 -6.00 -14.12
CA SER A 90 -7.23 -6.07 -12.82
C SER A 90 -8.56 -6.82 -12.93
N ARG A 91 -9.37 -6.53 -13.96
CA ARG A 91 -10.63 -7.26 -14.23
C ARG A 91 -10.42 -8.73 -14.57
N LYS A 92 -9.42 -9.06 -15.39
CA LYS A 92 -9.10 -10.45 -15.75
C LYS A 92 -8.64 -11.28 -14.55
N THR A 93 -7.85 -10.67 -13.67
CA THR A 93 -7.25 -11.35 -12.51
C THR A 93 -8.11 -11.28 -11.25
N GLY A 94 -9.14 -10.43 -11.23
CA GLY A 94 -9.93 -10.13 -10.02
C GLY A 94 -9.18 -9.33 -8.96
N LYS A 95 -8.03 -8.74 -9.32
CA LYS A 95 -7.22 -7.85 -8.47
C LYS A 95 -7.74 -6.42 -8.57
N LEU A 96 -7.28 -5.55 -7.66
CA LEU A 96 -7.63 -4.13 -7.66
C LEU A 96 -6.67 -3.36 -8.59
N GLY A 97 -7.21 -2.53 -9.46
CA GLY A 97 -6.45 -1.64 -10.34
C GLY A 97 -6.09 -0.35 -9.62
N VAL A 98 -4.80 -0.03 -9.56
CA VAL A 98 -4.27 1.14 -8.85
C VAL A 98 -3.34 1.93 -9.76
N LEU A 99 -3.49 3.25 -9.79
CA LEU A 99 -2.50 4.15 -10.39
C LEU A 99 -1.76 4.89 -9.29
N ASN A 100 -0.46 4.63 -9.16
CA ASN A 100 0.44 5.39 -8.31
C ASN A 100 0.84 6.70 -8.98
N ILE A 101 0.76 7.80 -8.23
CA ILE A 101 1.18 9.12 -8.67
C ILE A 101 2.35 9.56 -7.79
N ALA A 102 3.55 9.63 -8.38
CA ALA A 102 4.82 9.96 -7.69
C ALA A 102 5.46 11.22 -8.29
N SER A 103 6.18 12.03 -7.51
CA SER A 103 6.75 13.30 -7.99
C SER A 103 7.91 13.10 -8.95
N SER A 104 7.87 13.78 -10.11
CA SER A 104 9.04 13.85 -11.00
C SER A 104 10.20 14.51 -10.26
N GLN A 105 11.22 13.72 -9.92
CA GLN A 105 12.43 14.20 -9.25
C GLN A 105 13.38 14.91 -10.21
N GLU A 106 13.31 14.58 -11.50
CA GLU A 106 14.13 15.20 -12.53
C GLU A 106 13.49 16.50 -13.02
N ARG A 107 13.91 17.61 -12.42
CA ARG A 107 13.54 18.99 -12.83
C ARG A 107 13.68 19.30 -14.33
N LYS A 108 14.42 18.47 -15.08
CA LYS A 108 14.64 18.61 -16.52
C LYS A 108 13.46 18.14 -17.37
N ASN A 109 12.63 17.21 -16.89
CA ASN A 109 11.40 16.77 -17.56
C ASN A 109 10.18 17.39 -16.90
N LYS A 110 9.88 18.65 -17.27
CA LYS A 110 8.61 19.30 -16.93
C LYS A 110 7.49 18.64 -17.75
N GLY A 111 6.91 17.56 -17.25
CA GLY A 111 5.85 16.85 -17.96
C GLY A 111 5.24 15.72 -17.17
N LEU A 112 4.11 15.22 -17.67
CA LEU A 112 3.54 13.93 -17.28
C LEU A 112 4.37 12.82 -17.92
N TRP A 113 5.06 12.05 -17.09
CA TRP A 113 5.66 10.78 -17.49
C TRP A 113 4.79 9.63 -16.99
N VAL A 114 4.74 8.53 -17.73
CA VAL A 114 4.02 7.33 -17.32
C VAL A 114 4.90 6.13 -17.59
N SER A 115 5.05 5.27 -16.59
CA SER A 115 5.78 4.02 -16.73
C SER A 115 5.13 3.17 -17.84
N PRO A 116 5.92 2.63 -18.79
CA PRO A 116 5.41 1.67 -19.76
C PRO A 116 5.00 0.34 -19.13
N PHE A 117 5.41 0.09 -17.88
CA PHE A 117 5.14 -1.15 -17.16
C PHE A 117 4.04 -0.97 -16.13
N ILE A 118 3.15 -1.95 -16.08
CA ILE A 118 2.26 -2.20 -14.94
C ILE A 118 2.81 -3.36 -14.12
N GLN A 119 2.70 -3.24 -12.81
CA GLN A 119 3.20 -4.21 -11.85
C GLN A 119 2.03 -5.08 -11.40
N ASP A 120 2.17 -6.39 -11.58
CA ASP A 120 1.32 -7.34 -10.88
C ASP A 120 1.93 -7.65 -9.51
N SER A 121 1.21 -7.38 -8.43
CA SER A 121 1.70 -7.56 -7.06
C SER A 121 0.59 -7.91 -6.08
N PHE A 122 0.68 -9.10 -5.48
CA PHE A 122 -0.26 -9.57 -4.45
C PHE A 122 -1.73 -9.50 -4.92
N SER A 123 -2.48 -8.51 -4.43
CA SER A 123 -3.90 -8.25 -4.70
C SER A 123 -4.13 -7.06 -5.63
N TYR A 124 -3.07 -6.52 -6.24
CA TYR A 124 -3.08 -5.24 -6.95
C TYR A 124 -2.41 -5.33 -8.32
N ILE A 125 -2.95 -4.57 -9.28
CA ILE A 125 -2.29 -4.21 -10.53
C ILE A 125 -1.96 -2.74 -10.46
N VAL A 126 -0.67 -2.39 -10.42
CA VAL A 126 -0.20 -1.03 -10.15
C VAL A 126 0.48 -0.45 -11.38
N GLY A 127 -0.05 0.64 -11.94
CA GLY A 127 0.70 1.49 -12.86
C GLY A 127 1.30 2.69 -12.11
N THR A 128 2.30 3.35 -12.71
CA THR A 128 2.91 4.56 -12.12
C THR A 128 2.92 5.70 -13.14
N ALA A 129 2.55 6.89 -12.68
CA ALA A 129 2.69 8.14 -13.39
C ALA A 129 3.48 9.14 -12.53
N GLU A 130 4.37 9.90 -13.18
CA GLU A 130 5.05 11.03 -12.58
C GLU A 130 4.51 12.34 -13.09
N VAL A 131 4.25 13.29 -12.19
CA VAL A 131 3.71 14.61 -12.55
C VAL A 131 4.48 15.75 -11.90
N SER A 132 4.36 16.91 -12.53
CA SER A 132 5.03 18.15 -12.13
C SER A 132 4.07 19.31 -11.80
N ASP A 133 2.78 19.19 -12.12
CA ASP A 133 1.81 20.28 -11.93
C ASP A 133 0.35 19.80 -11.81
N ILE A 134 -0.55 20.75 -11.50
CA ILE A 134 -1.98 20.52 -11.35
C ILE A 134 -2.70 20.17 -12.65
N ALA A 135 -2.22 20.66 -13.81
CA ALA A 135 -2.88 20.37 -15.08
C ALA A 135 -2.77 18.86 -15.39
N HIS A 136 -1.60 18.27 -15.10
CA HIS A 136 -1.41 16.82 -15.17
C HIS A 136 -2.28 16.06 -14.17
N MET A 137 -2.43 16.54 -12.93
CA MET A 137 -3.33 15.93 -11.94
C MET A 137 -4.78 15.91 -12.45
N ARG A 138 -5.27 17.02 -13.01
CA ARG A 138 -6.61 17.09 -13.61
C ARG A 138 -6.77 16.08 -14.76
N LYS A 139 -5.76 15.98 -15.62
CA LYS A 139 -5.76 15.01 -16.72
C LYS A 139 -5.84 13.58 -16.19
N ILE A 140 -5.05 13.23 -15.18
CA ILE A 140 -5.10 11.91 -14.55
C ILE A 140 -6.48 11.64 -13.97
N ALA A 141 -7.06 12.58 -13.21
CA ALA A 141 -8.38 12.40 -12.64
C ALA A 141 -9.43 12.09 -13.72
N HIS A 142 -9.46 12.86 -14.81
CA HIS A 142 -10.40 12.63 -15.90
C HIS A 142 -10.22 11.29 -16.63
N GLU A 143 -8.98 10.85 -16.84
CA GLU A 143 -8.73 9.59 -17.55
C GLU A 143 -8.93 8.35 -16.66
N ALA A 144 -8.75 8.49 -15.34
CA ALA A 144 -8.78 7.39 -14.38
C ALA A 144 -10.16 7.15 -13.74
N ASP A 145 -11.01 8.18 -13.64
CA ASP A 145 -12.29 8.09 -12.93
C ASP A 145 -13.21 7.00 -13.51
N GLY A 146 -13.65 6.06 -12.67
CA GLY A 146 -14.50 4.92 -13.05
C GLY A 146 -13.81 3.84 -13.88
N VAL A 147 -12.54 4.02 -14.26
CA VAL A 147 -11.78 3.05 -15.07
C VAL A 147 -10.92 2.14 -14.19
N ILE A 148 -10.36 2.68 -13.12
CA ILE A 148 -9.54 1.97 -12.12
C ILE A 148 -10.18 2.11 -10.74
N ASP A 149 -9.81 1.26 -9.79
CA ASP A 149 -10.41 1.26 -8.46
C ASP A 149 -9.84 2.39 -7.59
N TYR A 150 -8.52 2.59 -7.64
CA TYR A 150 -7.82 3.50 -6.75
C TYR A 150 -6.75 4.35 -7.43
N ILE A 151 -6.55 5.54 -6.91
CA ILE A 151 -5.35 6.35 -7.10
C ILE A 151 -4.56 6.36 -5.79
N LEU A 152 -3.30 5.92 -5.86
CA LEU A 152 -2.36 6.03 -4.77
C LEU A 152 -1.60 7.36 -4.92
N PHE A 153 -1.84 8.29 -4.00
CA PHE A 153 -1.40 9.67 -4.10
C PHE A 153 -0.31 9.97 -3.06
N ASP A 154 0.86 10.42 -3.53
CA ASP A 154 1.95 10.84 -2.66
C ASP A 154 1.66 12.19 -1.98
N THR A 155 1.47 12.15 -0.67
CA THR A 155 1.23 13.34 0.16
C THR A 155 2.37 14.36 0.14
N THR A 156 3.60 13.99 -0.24
CA THR A 156 4.69 14.98 -0.36
C THR A 156 4.43 16.01 -1.46
N TYR A 157 3.47 15.75 -2.35
CA TYR A 157 3.03 16.68 -3.39
C TYR A 157 2.39 17.97 -2.89
N GLU A 158 1.71 17.95 -1.74
CA GLU A 158 1.11 19.18 -1.19
C GLU A 158 2.17 20.25 -0.90
N ILE A 159 3.43 19.83 -0.69
CA ILE A 159 4.56 20.72 -0.45
C ILE A 159 5.24 21.14 -1.77
N LYS A 160 5.19 20.27 -2.79
CA LYS A 160 5.97 20.43 -4.03
C LYS A 160 5.22 21.14 -5.16
N ILE A 161 3.88 21.06 -5.19
CA ILE A 161 3.04 21.65 -6.25
C ILE A 161 2.10 22.69 -5.64
N LYS A 162 2.08 23.91 -6.21
CA LYS A 162 1.13 24.96 -5.84
C LYS A 162 -0.30 24.58 -6.21
N GLY A 163 -1.28 24.83 -5.32
CA GLY A 163 -2.72 24.78 -5.61
C GLY A 163 -3.49 23.55 -5.10
N SER A 164 -2.97 22.88 -4.06
CA SER A 164 -3.56 21.71 -3.39
C SER A 164 -3.97 20.57 -4.35
N PRO A 165 -2.99 19.80 -4.84
CA PRO A 165 -3.24 18.73 -5.81
C PRO A 165 -4.25 17.68 -5.34
N LEU A 166 -4.30 17.36 -4.03
CA LEU A 166 -5.28 16.42 -3.49
C LEU A 166 -6.72 16.93 -3.65
N ASN A 167 -6.95 18.22 -3.42
CA ASN A 167 -8.26 18.83 -3.59
C ASN A 167 -8.69 18.82 -5.06
N VAL A 168 -7.75 19.03 -5.99
CA VAL A 168 -8.00 18.87 -7.43
C VAL A 168 -8.44 17.44 -7.73
N MET A 169 -7.69 16.43 -7.28
CA MET A 169 -8.05 15.03 -7.50
C MET A 169 -9.45 14.72 -6.95
N ARG A 170 -9.73 15.09 -5.70
CA ARG A 170 -11.04 14.86 -5.06
C ARG A 170 -12.19 15.60 -5.72
N LYS A 171 -11.94 16.75 -6.36
CA LYS A 171 -12.97 17.50 -7.09
C LYS A 171 -13.42 16.79 -8.37
N TYR A 172 -12.49 16.12 -9.06
CA TYR A 172 -12.76 15.55 -10.38
C TYR A 172 -13.09 14.05 -10.35
N LEU A 173 -12.66 13.32 -9.31
CA LEU A 173 -12.95 11.91 -9.14
C LEU A 173 -14.29 11.68 -8.43
N LYS A 174 -15.14 10.82 -9.00
CA LYS A 174 -16.45 10.46 -8.45
C LYS A 174 -16.56 8.98 -8.09
N GLU A 175 -15.98 8.12 -8.92
CA GLU A 175 -16.03 6.67 -8.77
C GLU A 175 -14.70 6.10 -8.28
N THR A 176 -13.59 6.61 -8.81
CA THR A 176 -12.25 6.18 -8.39
C THR A 176 -11.86 6.83 -7.08
N GLU A 177 -11.41 6.03 -6.11
CA GLU A 177 -11.08 6.54 -4.78
C GLU A 177 -9.60 6.93 -4.67
N VAL A 178 -9.32 7.96 -3.86
CA VAL A 178 -7.93 8.37 -3.56
C VAL A 178 -7.47 7.78 -2.23
N ILE A 179 -6.34 7.09 -2.29
CA ILE A 179 -5.57 6.60 -1.14
C ILE A 179 -4.34 7.49 -0.98
N LEU A 180 -4.03 7.87 0.25
CA LEU A 180 -2.87 8.70 0.56
C LEU A 180 -1.72 7.84 1.04
N TYR A 181 -0.50 8.12 0.59
CA TYR A 181 0.72 7.57 1.16
C TYR A 181 1.83 8.61 1.20
N ASN A 182 2.94 8.29 1.85
CA ASN A 182 4.12 9.16 1.87
C ASN A 182 5.27 8.42 1.19
N ASP A 183 5.61 8.86 -0.03
CA ASP A 183 6.59 8.17 -0.88
C ASP A 183 7.98 8.13 -0.25
N TYR A 184 8.37 9.25 0.36
CA TYR A 184 9.62 9.38 1.12
C TYR A 184 9.73 8.31 2.23
N ARG A 185 8.68 8.11 3.03
CA ARG A 185 8.67 7.06 4.07
C ARG A 185 8.63 5.66 3.49
N ALA A 186 7.86 5.46 2.42
CA ALA A 186 7.81 4.17 1.73
C ALA A 186 9.19 3.75 1.22
N TRP A 187 9.97 4.70 0.68
CA TRP A 187 11.32 4.44 0.19
C TRP A 187 12.28 4.06 1.33
N ILE A 188 12.29 4.81 2.43
CA ILE A 188 13.10 4.48 3.62
C ILE A 188 12.76 3.07 4.14
N ASN A 189 11.47 2.76 4.25
CA ASN A 189 11.01 1.45 4.69
C ASN A 189 11.43 0.34 3.72
N THR A 190 11.43 0.61 2.41
CA THR A 190 11.90 -0.33 1.39
C THR A 190 13.37 -0.69 1.64
N VAL A 191 14.23 0.32 1.73
CA VAL A 191 15.67 0.14 1.95
C VAL A 191 15.94 -0.65 3.22
N ALA A 192 15.33 -0.25 4.34
CA ALA A 192 15.55 -0.93 5.62
C ALA A 192 15.05 -2.38 5.60
N ARG A 193 13.85 -2.64 5.07
CA ARG A 193 13.30 -4.00 5.01
C ARG A 193 14.08 -4.91 4.09
N GLU A 194 14.50 -4.43 2.92
CA GLU A 194 15.33 -5.23 2.02
C GLU A 194 16.68 -5.58 2.63
N ILE A 195 17.34 -4.64 3.31
CA ILE A 195 18.58 -4.93 4.03
C ILE A 195 18.37 -6.03 5.07
N CYS A 196 17.30 -5.95 5.86
CA CYS A 196 16.96 -6.98 6.84
C CYS A 196 16.71 -8.35 6.18
N GLN A 197 16.02 -8.39 5.04
CA GLN A 197 15.73 -9.65 4.33
C GLN A 197 16.96 -10.23 3.65
N LEU A 198 17.76 -9.40 2.99
CA LEU A 198 19.00 -9.82 2.30
C LEU A 198 20.05 -10.35 3.27
N SER A 199 20.06 -9.85 4.50
CA SER A 199 21.01 -10.27 5.52
C SER A 199 20.51 -11.42 6.40
N GLY A 200 19.20 -11.71 6.42
CA GLY A 200 18.55 -12.70 7.28
C GLY A 200 18.52 -12.33 8.76
N ASN A 201 19.58 -11.73 9.29
CA ASN A 201 19.66 -11.18 10.64
C ASN A 201 20.40 -9.82 10.62
N PRO A 202 19.69 -8.70 10.86
CA PRO A 202 20.32 -7.38 10.89
C PRO A 202 21.21 -7.13 12.12
N SER A 203 21.06 -7.92 13.17
CA SER A 203 21.79 -7.74 14.43
C SER A 203 23.30 -7.93 14.23
N GLY A 204 24.09 -6.95 14.66
CA GLY A 204 25.55 -7.00 14.57
C GLY A 204 26.13 -6.67 13.19
N LEU A 205 25.30 -6.44 12.16
CA LEU A 205 25.78 -5.96 10.86
C LEU A 205 26.39 -4.57 10.99
N LYS A 206 27.53 -4.37 10.34
CA LYS A 206 28.17 -3.06 10.21
C LYS A 206 27.72 -2.40 8.92
N ILE A 207 26.92 -1.37 9.03
CA ILE A 207 26.32 -0.67 7.89
C ILE A 207 26.88 0.76 7.84
N ALA A 208 27.11 1.28 6.63
CA ALA A 208 27.31 2.71 6.44
C ALA A 208 26.30 3.26 5.43
N VAL A 209 25.75 4.43 5.74
CA VAL A 209 24.69 5.09 4.97
C VAL A 209 25.17 6.47 4.52
N PHE A 210 25.05 6.75 3.22
CA PHE A 210 25.58 7.93 2.54
C PHE A 210 24.50 8.61 1.72
N GLY A 211 24.58 9.93 1.55
CA GLY A 211 23.68 10.69 0.69
C GLY A 211 22.88 11.73 1.46
N ASP A 212 21.64 11.95 1.03
CA ASP A 212 20.81 13.05 1.51
C ASP A 212 20.33 12.80 2.94
N LEU A 213 20.64 13.74 3.84
CA LEU A 213 20.51 13.56 5.29
C LEU A 213 19.11 13.16 5.73
N THR A 214 18.09 13.66 5.04
CA THR A 214 16.69 13.37 5.35
C THR A 214 16.49 11.85 5.31
N TYR A 215 16.78 11.25 4.15
CA TYR A 215 16.60 9.81 3.91
C TYR A 215 17.56 8.96 4.75
N THR A 216 18.82 9.36 4.81
CA THR A 216 19.89 8.56 5.42
C THR A 216 19.75 8.48 6.94
N LEU A 217 19.36 9.56 7.63
CA LEU A 217 19.15 9.57 9.07
C LEU A 217 18.03 8.61 9.48
N ASN A 218 16.86 8.70 8.84
CA ASN A 218 15.72 7.83 9.16
C ASN A 218 16.03 6.37 8.86
N THR A 219 16.71 6.10 7.74
CA THR A 219 17.18 4.74 7.41
C THR A 219 18.16 4.22 8.47
N ALA A 220 19.10 5.06 8.90
CA ALA A 220 20.09 4.70 9.91
C ALA A 220 19.47 4.41 11.28
N LEU A 221 18.45 5.19 11.68
CA LEU A 221 17.70 4.95 12.92
C LEU A 221 16.99 3.60 12.87
N ILE A 222 16.23 3.28 11.82
CA ILE A 222 15.50 2.01 11.69
C ILE A 222 16.45 0.80 11.73
N LEU A 223 17.58 0.88 11.01
CA LEU A 223 18.57 -0.20 10.99
C LEU A 223 19.27 -0.36 12.36
N SER A 224 19.52 0.73 13.05
CA SER A 224 20.09 0.71 14.41
C SER A 224 19.10 0.14 15.44
N GLU A 225 17.80 0.46 15.32
CA GLU A 225 16.72 -0.15 16.11
C GLU A 225 16.61 -1.66 15.85
N ALA A 226 16.89 -2.11 14.61
CA ALA A 226 16.98 -3.52 14.26
C ALA A 226 18.27 -4.21 14.76
N GLY A 227 19.13 -3.50 15.50
CA GLY A 227 20.34 -4.05 16.13
C GLY A 227 21.62 -3.97 15.30
N SER A 228 21.58 -3.33 14.12
CA SER A 228 22.78 -3.08 13.33
C SER A 228 23.67 -2.00 13.96
N SER A 229 24.97 -2.07 13.71
CA SER A 229 25.93 -0.99 13.98
C SER A 229 26.03 -0.11 12.74
N VAL A 230 25.37 1.05 12.80
CA VAL A 230 25.24 1.96 11.66
C VAL A 230 26.19 3.14 11.82
N THR A 231 26.90 3.48 10.74
CA THR A 231 27.61 4.74 10.62
C THR A 231 26.91 5.60 9.58
N LEU A 232 26.39 6.74 10.01
CA LEU A 232 25.79 7.74 9.14
C LEU A 232 26.89 8.70 8.68
N HIS A 233 27.10 8.77 7.37
CA HIS A 233 27.97 9.79 6.80
C HIS A 233 27.23 11.12 6.70
N VAL A 234 27.84 12.18 7.21
CA VAL A 234 27.30 13.55 7.18
C VAL A 234 28.33 14.50 6.59
N ASP A 235 27.92 15.43 5.74
CA ASP A 235 28.82 16.48 5.25
C ASP A 235 29.19 17.42 6.41
N GLU A 236 30.43 17.92 6.45
CA GLU A 236 30.89 18.88 7.45
C GLU A 236 30.05 20.17 7.46
N LYS A 237 29.43 20.52 6.33
CA LYS A 237 28.53 21.68 6.25
C LYS A 237 27.15 21.42 6.85
N GLU A 238 26.79 20.15 7.01
CA GLU A 238 25.50 19.70 7.56
C GLU A 238 25.64 19.26 9.02
N ILE A 239 26.73 19.64 9.71
CA ILE A 239 27.04 19.16 11.07
C ILE A 239 25.87 19.43 12.02
N PHE A 240 25.17 18.35 12.31
CA PHE A 240 24.51 18.15 13.58
C PHE A 240 25.62 17.94 14.61
N LYS A 241 25.66 18.77 15.66
CA LYS A 241 26.42 18.41 16.86
C LYS A 241 25.92 17.03 17.29
N GLU A 242 26.79 16.06 17.55
CA GLU A 242 26.41 14.68 17.96
C GLU A 242 25.34 14.65 19.07
N GLY A 243 25.30 15.69 19.93
CA GLY A 243 24.26 15.89 20.94
C GLY A 243 22.82 15.96 20.41
N ALA A 244 22.62 16.37 19.16
CA ALA A 244 21.30 16.48 18.54
C ALA A 244 20.68 15.11 18.17
N LEU A 245 21.49 14.05 18.09
CA LEU A 245 20.99 12.68 17.90
C LEU A 245 20.58 12.01 19.20
N LYS A 246 21.11 12.45 20.35
CA LYS A 246 20.88 11.83 21.66
C LYS A 246 19.38 11.61 21.98
N PRO A 247 18.45 12.53 21.68
CA PRO A 247 17.02 12.31 21.94
C PRO A 247 16.41 11.13 21.16
N PHE A 248 17.01 10.75 20.03
CA PHE A 248 16.52 9.68 19.17
C PHE A 248 17.16 8.32 19.48
N LEU A 249 18.21 8.27 20.30
CA LEU A 249 18.94 7.04 20.62
C LEU A 249 18.34 6.35 21.85
N ARG A 250 17.89 5.11 21.66
CA ARG A 250 17.44 4.22 22.74
C ARG A 250 18.58 3.33 23.23
N LYS A 251 18.45 2.80 24.45
CA LYS A 251 19.40 1.84 25.02
C LYS A 251 19.60 0.66 24.05
N GLY A 252 20.85 0.38 23.68
CA GLY A 252 21.22 -0.72 22.79
C GLY A 252 21.39 -0.34 21.31
N MET A 253 20.92 0.84 20.89
CA MET A 253 21.14 1.35 19.54
C MET A 253 22.63 1.69 19.32
N LYS A 254 23.15 1.37 18.13
CA LYS A 254 24.55 1.62 17.75
C LYS A 254 24.59 2.47 16.49
N LEU A 255 24.49 3.79 16.67
CA LEU A 255 24.59 4.77 15.60
C LEU A 255 25.77 5.70 15.86
N SER A 256 26.66 5.86 14.87
CA SER A 256 27.77 6.82 14.91
C SER A 256 27.71 7.77 13.72
N LEU A 257 28.24 8.98 13.88
CA LEU A 257 28.45 9.93 12.79
C LEU A 257 29.88 9.83 12.25
N GLN A 258 30.07 10.15 10.98
CA GLN A 258 31.38 10.27 10.36
C GLN A 258 31.34 11.26 9.20
N THR A 259 32.33 12.15 9.11
CA THR A 259 32.45 13.13 8.01
C THR A 259 33.33 12.62 6.88
N ASP A 260 34.27 11.71 7.15
CA ASP A 260 35.09 11.08 6.13
C ASP A 260 34.41 9.82 5.55
N ALA A 261 34.07 9.87 4.26
CA ALA A 261 33.39 8.79 3.56
C ALA A 261 34.19 7.46 3.51
N LEU A 262 35.53 7.52 3.45
CA LEU A 262 36.38 6.33 3.44
C LEU A 262 36.42 5.68 4.83
N ILE A 263 36.57 6.49 5.88
CA ILE A 263 36.52 6.00 7.26
C ILE A 263 35.15 5.39 7.56
N ALA A 264 34.08 6.05 7.12
CA ALA A 264 32.71 5.55 7.27
C ALA A 264 32.53 4.18 6.59
N SER A 265 33.20 3.95 5.46
CA SER A 265 33.10 2.71 4.67
C SER A 265 33.93 1.55 5.20
N ARG A 266 34.89 1.82 6.08
CA ARG A 266 35.89 0.84 6.54
C ARG A 266 35.28 -0.35 7.26
N LYS A 267 35.63 -1.55 6.79
CA LYS A 267 35.23 -2.86 7.36
C LYS A 267 33.71 -3.01 7.52
N LYS A 268 32.92 -2.32 6.69
CA LYS A 268 31.45 -2.44 6.66
C LYS A 268 31.02 -3.68 5.89
N ASN A 269 29.94 -4.29 6.33
CA ASN A 269 29.25 -5.36 5.63
C ASN A 269 28.39 -4.80 4.48
N ILE A 270 27.76 -3.65 4.70
CA ILE A 270 26.82 -3.04 3.77
C ILE A 270 27.12 -1.54 3.62
N LEU A 271 27.16 -1.06 2.38
CA LEU A 271 27.14 0.37 2.05
C LEU A 271 25.79 0.72 1.41
N VAL A 272 25.16 1.81 1.83
CA VAL A 272 23.87 2.26 1.32
C VAL A 272 24.01 3.67 0.77
N GLY A 273 23.75 3.84 -0.53
CA GLY A 273 23.80 5.14 -1.20
C GLY A 273 22.39 5.66 -1.41
N PHE A 274 22.05 6.76 -0.77
CA PHE A 274 20.71 7.36 -0.77
C PHE A 274 20.74 8.83 -1.20
N SER A 275 21.19 9.08 -2.44
CA SER A 275 21.20 10.39 -3.07
C SER A 275 20.67 10.27 -4.51
N PRO A 276 19.33 10.35 -4.71
CA PRO A 276 18.73 10.23 -6.03
C PRO A 276 19.36 11.21 -7.03
N GLY A 277 19.79 10.69 -8.18
CA GLY A 277 20.41 11.45 -9.26
C GLY A 277 21.84 11.92 -9.00
N ARG A 278 22.47 11.55 -7.87
CA ARG A 278 23.84 11.96 -7.53
C ARG A 278 24.64 10.81 -6.94
N CYS A 279 25.78 10.50 -7.54
CA CYS A 279 26.66 9.46 -7.00
C CYS A 279 27.25 9.89 -5.64
N CYS A 280 27.03 9.09 -4.60
CA CYS A 280 27.61 9.25 -3.27
C CYS A 280 28.46 8.06 -2.84
N ILE A 281 28.42 6.93 -3.56
CA ILE A 281 29.30 5.78 -3.34
C ILE A 281 30.32 5.69 -4.46
N THR A 282 31.60 5.63 -4.08
CA THR A 282 32.76 5.57 -5.00
C THR A 282 33.51 4.24 -4.89
N ARG A 283 34.35 3.94 -5.89
CA ARG A 283 35.19 2.73 -5.88
C ARG A 283 36.14 2.68 -4.68
N TYR A 284 36.62 3.82 -4.18
CA TYR A 284 37.50 3.88 -3.02
C TYR A 284 36.78 3.42 -1.75
N MET A 285 35.52 3.83 -1.57
CA MET A 285 34.67 3.37 -0.48
C MET A 285 34.44 1.85 -0.55
N ALA A 286 34.17 1.34 -1.75
CA ALA A 286 34.02 -0.10 -1.98
C ALA A 286 35.30 -0.91 -1.73
N LYS A 287 36.50 -0.30 -1.79
CA LYS A 287 37.76 -0.96 -1.41
C LYS A 287 37.92 -1.08 0.10
N GLU A 288 37.36 -0.14 0.87
CA GLU A 288 37.46 -0.12 2.33
C GLU A 288 36.48 -1.09 3.01
N MET A 289 35.42 -1.52 2.31
CA MET A 289 34.43 -2.45 2.86
C MET A 289 34.95 -3.89 2.95
N ARG A 290 34.21 -4.77 3.64
CA ARG A 290 34.54 -6.20 3.70
C ARG A 290 34.31 -6.88 2.35
N ASN A 291 35.10 -7.90 2.05
CA ASN A 291 34.83 -8.82 0.94
C ASN A 291 33.45 -9.48 1.10
N ASN A 292 32.81 -9.85 -0.01
CA ASN A 292 31.45 -10.41 -0.04
C ASN A 292 30.37 -9.51 0.61
N GLY A 293 30.64 -8.20 0.71
CA GLY A 293 29.69 -7.22 1.19
C GLY A 293 28.56 -6.94 0.18
N ILE A 294 27.66 -6.05 0.57
CA ILE A 294 26.53 -5.61 -0.25
C ILE A 294 26.58 -4.09 -0.40
N ILE A 295 26.37 -3.58 -1.61
CA ILE A 295 26.18 -2.17 -1.90
C ILE A 295 24.74 -1.97 -2.38
N ILE A 296 24.02 -1.08 -1.74
CA ILE A 296 22.62 -0.77 -2.04
C ILE A 296 22.52 0.59 -2.74
N ASP A 297 22.00 0.59 -3.97
CA ASP A 297 21.57 1.78 -4.72
C ASP A 297 20.16 2.15 -4.23
N ALA A 298 20.10 2.82 -3.08
CA ALA A 298 18.84 3.23 -2.47
C ALA A 298 18.25 4.43 -3.22
N GLY A 299 19.02 5.47 -3.47
CA GLY A 299 18.60 6.56 -4.36
C GLY A 299 19.06 6.27 -5.79
N LEU A 300 18.16 6.22 -6.77
CA LEU A 300 18.52 5.88 -8.15
C LEU A 300 19.74 6.69 -8.64
N GLY A 301 20.85 6.02 -8.97
CA GLY A 301 22.07 6.68 -9.43
C GLY A 301 23.03 7.11 -8.32
N SER A 302 22.87 6.58 -7.10
CA SER A 302 23.75 6.87 -5.96
C SER A 302 25.13 6.19 -6.06
N ILE A 303 25.27 5.22 -6.95
CA ILE A 303 26.50 4.45 -7.11
C ILE A 303 27.24 4.89 -8.37
N HIS A 304 28.52 5.25 -8.23
CA HIS A 304 29.36 5.57 -9.38
C HIS A 304 29.62 4.32 -10.26
N LYS A 305 29.64 4.50 -11.59
CA LYS A 305 29.73 3.39 -12.57
C LYS A 305 30.94 2.45 -12.37
N ASP A 306 32.06 2.98 -11.86
CA ASP A 306 33.27 2.20 -11.62
C ASP A 306 33.16 1.25 -10.42
N VAL A 307 32.24 1.52 -9.49
CA VAL A 307 31.91 0.66 -8.35
C VAL A 307 31.30 -0.64 -8.85
N ILE A 308 30.38 -0.59 -9.81
CA ILE A 308 29.69 -1.78 -10.36
C ILE A 308 30.72 -2.75 -10.94
N SER A 309 31.60 -2.22 -11.79
CA SER A 309 32.68 -3.00 -12.40
C SER A 309 33.65 -3.57 -11.37
N TYR A 310 33.96 -2.82 -10.32
CA TYR A 310 34.82 -3.28 -9.22
C TYR A 310 34.12 -4.37 -8.38
N ALA A 311 32.85 -4.17 -8.05
CA ALA A 311 32.07 -5.06 -7.20
C ALA A 311 31.92 -6.45 -7.82
N HIS A 312 31.65 -6.54 -9.13
CA HIS A 312 31.61 -7.80 -9.86
C HIS A 312 32.92 -8.58 -9.74
N ARG A 313 34.08 -7.92 -9.87
CA ARG A 313 35.39 -8.57 -9.72
C ARG A 313 35.71 -9.01 -8.29
N LYS A 314 35.02 -8.48 -7.29
CA LYS A 314 35.27 -8.73 -5.86
C LYS A 314 34.15 -9.49 -5.17
N ASN A 315 33.22 -10.06 -5.96
CA ASN A 315 32.04 -10.76 -5.45
C ASN A 315 31.23 -9.92 -4.43
N ILE A 316 31.23 -8.60 -4.61
CA ILE A 316 30.39 -7.68 -3.85
C ILE A 316 29.06 -7.57 -4.60
N LYS A 317 27.96 -7.81 -3.89
CA LYS A 317 26.63 -7.68 -4.49
C LYS A 317 26.29 -6.20 -4.62
N VAL A 318 25.80 -5.80 -5.79
CA VAL A 318 25.24 -4.45 -6.00
C VAL A 318 23.75 -4.62 -6.29
N ILE A 319 22.91 -4.00 -5.49
CA ILE A 319 21.45 -4.19 -5.53
C ILE A 319 20.79 -2.82 -5.58
N ARG A 320 19.82 -2.67 -6.48
CA ARG A 320 18.88 -1.55 -6.46
C ARG A 320 17.64 -1.96 -5.69
N VAL A 321 17.14 -1.04 -4.87
CA VAL A 321 15.92 -1.28 -4.09
C VAL A 321 14.67 -1.34 -4.97
N ASP A 322 13.72 -2.15 -4.54
CA ASP A 322 12.46 -2.41 -5.22
C ASP A 322 11.27 -2.10 -4.29
N MET A 323 10.58 -1.01 -4.60
CA MET A 323 9.48 -0.51 -3.77
C MET A 323 8.19 -1.32 -3.89
N ARG A 324 8.07 -2.28 -4.83
CA ARG A 324 6.83 -3.03 -5.10
C ARG A 324 6.17 -3.61 -3.84
N PRO A 325 6.90 -4.31 -2.94
CA PRO A 325 6.28 -4.90 -1.75
C PRO A 325 5.78 -3.85 -0.75
N ILE A 326 6.50 -2.73 -0.61
CA ILE A 326 6.10 -1.66 0.30
C ILE A 326 4.88 -0.94 -0.23
N ILE A 327 4.83 -0.60 -1.53
CA ILE A 327 3.67 0.03 -2.15
C ILE A 327 2.41 -0.84 -1.98
N ALA A 328 2.51 -2.14 -2.24
CA ALA A 328 1.40 -3.07 -1.99
C ALA A 328 0.98 -3.07 -0.50
N GLY A 329 1.95 -3.00 0.42
CA GLY A 329 1.71 -2.86 1.85
C GLY A 329 0.99 -1.57 2.22
N GLU A 330 1.42 -0.42 1.69
CA GLU A 330 0.79 0.89 1.92
C GLU A 330 -0.66 0.92 1.44
N ILE A 331 -0.94 0.35 0.25
CA ILE A 331 -2.30 0.22 -0.27
C ILE A 331 -3.14 -0.67 0.67
N THR A 332 -2.61 -1.83 1.05
CA THR A 332 -3.29 -2.78 1.94
C THR A 332 -3.63 -2.15 3.28
N SER A 333 -2.65 -1.52 3.92
CA SER A 333 -2.80 -0.85 5.21
C SER A 333 -3.82 0.28 5.13
N SER A 334 -3.76 1.10 4.08
CA SER A 334 -4.68 2.23 3.91
C SER A 334 -6.13 1.78 3.71
N LEU A 335 -6.36 0.76 2.88
CA LEU A 335 -7.68 0.19 2.67
C LEU A 335 -8.22 -0.49 3.93
N GLY A 336 -7.36 -1.21 4.67
CA GLY A 336 -7.70 -1.80 5.96
C GLY A 336 -8.12 -0.75 6.98
N VAL A 337 -7.35 0.35 7.11
CA VAL A 337 -7.67 1.46 8.02
C VAL A 337 -8.99 2.12 7.59
N LYS A 338 -9.20 2.37 6.29
CA LYS A 338 -10.45 2.93 5.79
C LYS A 338 -11.66 2.05 6.14
N GLN A 339 -11.56 0.74 5.94
CA GLN A 339 -12.61 -0.20 6.31
C GLN A 339 -12.87 -0.19 7.82
N LEU A 340 -11.79 -0.20 8.62
CA LEU A 340 -11.88 -0.13 10.08
C LEU A 340 -12.66 1.13 10.50
N VAL A 341 -12.23 2.32 10.06
CA VAL A 341 -12.86 3.60 10.40
C VAL A 341 -14.31 3.68 9.91
N GLY A 342 -14.59 3.29 8.67
CA GLY A 342 -15.91 3.46 8.06
C GLY A 342 -16.97 2.44 8.50
N SER A 343 -16.57 1.33 9.14
CA SER A 343 -17.52 0.25 9.47
C SER A 343 -17.33 -0.43 10.82
N HIS A 344 -16.17 -0.32 11.47
CA HIS A 344 -15.90 -1.01 12.72
C HIS A 344 -15.81 -0.02 13.88
N ILE A 345 -15.04 1.07 13.74
CA ILE A 345 -14.82 2.04 14.83
C ILE A 345 -16.12 2.77 15.17
N GLY A 346 -16.41 2.88 16.46
CA GLY A 346 -17.41 3.83 16.95
C GLY A 346 -18.07 3.42 18.25
N ARG A 347 -19.19 4.09 18.51
CA ARG A 347 -20.08 3.87 19.66
C ARG A 347 -21.52 3.92 19.18
N LYS A 348 -22.35 2.97 19.62
CA LYS A 348 -23.79 2.93 19.27
C LYS A 348 -24.59 2.37 20.44
N LYS A 349 -25.90 2.62 20.49
CA LYS A 349 -26.82 1.89 21.37
C LYS A 349 -27.47 0.73 20.61
N ILE A 350 -27.45 -0.46 21.21
CA ILE A 350 -28.13 -1.67 20.71
C ILE A 350 -28.88 -2.26 21.91
N GLY A 351 -30.17 -2.59 21.76
CA GLY A 351 -30.98 -3.07 22.89
C GLY A 351 -30.97 -2.12 24.11
N GLY A 352 -30.78 -0.82 23.91
CA GLY A 352 -30.64 0.17 24.98
C GLY A 352 -29.30 0.16 25.73
N LYS A 353 -28.36 -0.71 25.37
CA LYS A 353 -27.01 -0.77 25.93
C LYS A 353 -26.00 -0.15 24.96
N THR A 354 -24.98 0.50 25.51
CA THR A 354 -23.90 1.05 24.69
C THR A 354 -23.00 -0.09 24.24
N VAL A 355 -22.72 -0.13 22.94
CA VAL A 355 -21.65 -0.92 22.34
C VAL A 355 -20.54 -0.03 21.78
N VAL A 356 -19.30 -0.50 21.84
CA VAL A 356 -18.11 0.15 21.28
C VAL A 356 -17.27 -0.84 20.49
N SER A 357 -16.48 -0.35 19.53
CA SER A 357 -15.61 -1.21 18.72
C SER A 357 -14.47 -0.43 18.04
N GLY A 358 -13.50 -1.17 17.48
CA GLY A 358 -12.46 -0.66 16.60
C GLY A 358 -11.45 0.29 17.26
N GLY A 359 -11.13 0.06 18.54
CA GLY A 359 -10.23 0.93 19.30
C GLY A 359 -10.91 2.13 19.95
N PHE A 360 -12.24 2.25 19.86
CA PHE A 360 -12.99 3.26 20.61
C PHE A 360 -12.96 2.93 22.11
N ILE A 361 -12.45 3.86 22.94
CA ILE A 361 -12.36 3.66 24.39
C ILE A 361 -13.76 3.77 25.01
N GLY A 362 -14.29 2.63 25.45
CA GLY A 362 -15.58 2.55 26.13
C GLY A 362 -15.52 3.00 27.58
N ARG A 363 -16.64 3.49 28.11
CA ARG A 363 -16.82 3.72 29.55
C ARG A 363 -16.93 2.37 30.26
N LYS A 364 -16.64 2.35 31.58
CA LYS A 364 -16.81 1.15 32.39
C LYS A 364 -18.23 0.58 32.22
N GLY A 365 -18.33 -0.67 31.78
CA GLY A 365 -19.60 -1.37 31.53
C GLY A 365 -20.17 -1.22 30.12
N ASP A 366 -19.57 -0.42 29.23
CA ASP A 366 -19.90 -0.45 27.80
C ASP A 366 -19.50 -1.81 27.21
N ILE A 367 -20.31 -2.35 26.29
CA ILE A 367 -20.07 -3.67 25.70
C ILE A 367 -19.15 -3.53 24.48
N VAL A 368 -18.10 -4.33 24.42
CA VAL A 368 -17.16 -4.33 23.29
C VAL A 368 -17.62 -5.36 22.26
N VAL A 369 -17.78 -4.93 21.01
CA VAL A 369 -18.16 -5.78 19.87
C VAL A 369 -17.11 -5.68 18.77
N GLU A 370 -17.13 -6.61 17.82
CA GLU A 370 -16.18 -6.59 16.69
C GLU A 370 -16.42 -5.47 15.66
N SER A 371 -17.67 -5.00 15.54
CA SER A 371 -18.06 -3.90 14.65
C SER A 371 -19.28 -3.18 15.22
N VAL A 372 -19.25 -1.85 15.23
CA VAL A 372 -20.42 -1.05 15.64
C VAL A 372 -21.52 -1.03 14.58
N LYS A 373 -21.16 -1.10 13.29
CA LYS A 373 -22.13 -1.00 12.18
C LYS A 373 -22.92 -2.30 11.99
N SER A 374 -22.25 -3.44 12.10
CA SER A 374 -22.86 -4.77 11.89
C SER A 374 -22.23 -5.79 12.83
N PRO A 375 -22.50 -5.70 14.14
CA PRO A 375 -21.92 -6.62 15.11
C PRO A 375 -22.39 -8.05 14.87
N THR A 376 -21.47 -9.01 14.81
CA THR A 376 -21.84 -10.44 14.78
C THR A 376 -21.44 -11.19 16.03
N LYS A 377 -20.63 -10.56 16.90
CA LYS A 377 -20.06 -11.14 18.10
C LYS A 377 -19.76 -10.08 19.17
N VAL A 378 -20.03 -10.41 20.43
CA VAL A 378 -19.55 -9.68 21.61
C VAL A 378 -18.15 -10.17 21.97
N ILE A 379 -17.23 -9.24 22.22
CA ILE A 379 -15.83 -9.51 22.59
C ILE A 379 -15.65 -9.50 24.11
N GLY A 380 -16.26 -8.53 24.78
CA GLY A 380 -16.08 -8.34 26.22
C GLY A 380 -16.73 -7.06 26.74
N ILE A 381 -16.26 -6.57 27.88
CA ILE A 381 -16.77 -5.37 28.55
C ILE A 381 -15.64 -4.37 28.76
N ALA A 382 -15.88 -3.11 28.44
CA ALA A 382 -14.92 -2.05 28.69
C ALA A 382 -14.77 -1.78 30.20
N ARG A 383 -13.53 -1.63 30.67
CA ARG A 383 -13.22 -1.29 32.08
C ARG A 383 -13.17 0.21 32.35
N GLY A 384 -13.17 1.04 31.30
CA GLY A 384 -13.13 2.50 31.38
C GLY A 384 -11.72 3.11 31.35
N ASP A 385 -10.68 2.28 31.45
CA ASP A 385 -9.25 2.66 31.44
C ASP A 385 -8.55 2.29 30.12
N GLY A 386 -9.32 1.91 29.09
CA GLY A 386 -8.81 1.40 27.81
C GLY A 386 -8.62 -0.12 27.77
N SER A 387 -8.74 -0.83 28.90
CA SER A 387 -8.69 -2.29 28.95
C SER A 387 -10.08 -2.94 28.79
N VAL A 388 -10.06 -4.24 28.45
CA VAL A 388 -11.27 -5.04 28.20
C VAL A 388 -11.29 -6.25 29.13
N GLU A 389 -12.45 -6.50 29.73
CA GLU A 389 -12.76 -7.70 30.49
C GLU A 389 -13.34 -8.78 29.57
N TYR A 390 -12.65 -9.92 29.48
CA TYR A 390 -13.00 -11.03 28.58
C TYR A 390 -13.66 -12.22 29.30
N ARG A 391 -13.62 -12.25 30.62
CA ARG A 391 -14.09 -13.38 31.45
C ARG A 391 -14.82 -12.84 32.67
N ASN A 392 -15.79 -13.61 33.16
CA ASN A 392 -16.60 -13.30 34.34
C ASN A 392 -17.34 -11.96 34.24
N PHE A 393 -18.36 -11.93 33.39
CA PHE A 393 -19.15 -10.72 33.12
C PHE A 393 -20.04 -10.26 34.29
N GLY A 394 -20.10 -11.02 35.39
CA GLY A 394 -20.82 -10.66 36.62
C GLY A 394 -22.18 -10.01 36.37
N ARG A 395 -22.34 -8.77 36.87
CA ARG A 395 -23.58 -7.96 36.73
C ARG A 395 -23.98 -7.61 35.29
N HIS A 396 -23.08 -7.76 34.33
CA HIS A 396 -23.29 -7.40 32.93
C HIS A 396 -23.68 -8.60 32.04
N LYS A 397 -23.80 -9.81 32.61
CA LYS A 397 -24.18 -11.01 31.85
C LYS A 397 -25.52 -10.85 31.11
N LYS A 398 -26.53 -10.31 31.79
CA LYS A 398 -27.85 -10.01 31.19
C LYS A 398 -27.76 -8.99 30.05
N ASP A 399 -26.86 -8.03 30.17
CA ASP A 399 -26.67 -7.00 29.15
C ASP A 399 -26.03 -7.58 27.89
N ILE A 400 -25.07 -8.50 28.05
CA ILE A 400 -24.45 -9.25 26.95
C ILE A 400 -25.48 -10.12 26.24
N GLU A 401 -26.23 -10.94 26.99
CA GLU A 401 -27.27 -11.82 26.43
C GLU A 401 -28.30 -11.00 25.63
N LYS A 402 -28.66 -9.80 26.11
CA LYS A 402 -29.53 -8.89 25.38
C LYS A 402 -28.93 -8.45 24.04
N ILE A 403 -27.65 -8.08 24.02
CA ILE A 403 -26.96 -7.71 22.78
C ILE A 403 -26.84 -8.89 21.82
N GLU A 404 -26.50 -10.08 22.32
CA GLU A 404 -26.38 -11.28 21.49
C GLU A 404 -27.72 -11.65 20.84
N ASN A 405 -28.82 -11.51 21.56
CA ASN A 405 -30.17 -11.70 21.02
C ASN A 405 -30.51 -10.67 19.92
N GLU A 406 -30.16 -9.39 20.12
CA GLU A 406 -30.34 -8.37 19.08
C GLU A 406 -29.49 -8.65 17.84
N ILE A 407 -28.26 -9.14 18.01
CA ILE A 407 -27.39 -9.58 16.92
C ILE A 407 -28.01 -10.76 16.16
N LEU A 408 -28.56 -11.75 16.87
CA LEU A 408 -29.21 -12.91 16.26
C LEU A 408 -30.45 -12.51 15.48
N ARG A 409 -31.31 -11.66 16.04
CA ARG A 409 -32.50 -11.12 15.36
C ARG A 409 -32.12 -10.41 14.06
N ALA A 410 -31.12 -9.54 14.10
CA ALA A 410 -30.65 -8.83 12.90
C ALA A 410 -30.11 -9.78 11.81
N LYS A 411 -29.55 -10.95 12.18
CA LYS A 411 -29.10 -11.97 11.21
C LYS A 411 -30.27 -12.71 10.55
N VAL A 412 -31.36 -12.93 11.27
CA VAL A 412 -32.57 -13.61 10.73
C VAL A 412 -33.28 -12.69 9.73
N THR A 413 -33.51 -11.43 10.08
CA THR A 413 -34.18 -10.45 9.20
C THR A 413 -33.41 -10.10 7.93
N LEU A 414 -32.11 -10.42 7.85
CA LEU A 414 -31.30 -10.24 6.63
C LEU A 414 -31.36 -11.44 5.67
N LYS A 415 -31.93 -12.59 6.09
CA LYS A 415 -32.07 -13.80 5.27
C LYS A 415 -33.43 -13.90 4.58
N ASP A 416 -34.43 -13.19 5.10
CA ASP A 416 -35.75 -12.99 4.48
C ASP A 416 -35.70 -11.77 3.54
#